data_AF-A0A5S9M411-F1
#
_entry.id   AF-A0A5S9M411-F1
#
_cell.length_a   1.000
_cell.length_b   1.000
_cell.length_c   1.000
_cell.angle_alpha   90.00
_cell.angle_beta   90.00
_cell.angle_gamma   90.00
#
_symmetry.space_group_name_H-M   'P 1'
#
loop_
_entity.id
_entity.type
_entity.pdbx_description
1 polymer ?
#
loop_
_entity_poly.entity_id
_entity_poly.type
_entity_poly.pdbx_seq_one_letter_code
_entity_poly.pdbx_strand_id
1 'polypeptide(L)'
;MAVVRATSSDIDLMARLLRAEAEGEGRRGMLLVGNVGINRLRANCSDFKGLRTIPQMIYQEHAFEAVTHGYFYQRARETEKTLARRNINGERFWPAKFSLWYF
;
A
#
# COMPACT_ATOMS: atom_id res chain seq x y z
N MET A 1 9.13 11.12 10.46
CA MET A 1 10.01 10.93 9.28
C MET A 1 9.46 9.74 8.52
N ALA A 2 9.11 9.88 7.24
CA ALA A 2 8.52 8.80 6.47
C ALA A 2 9.51 7.64 6.31
N VAL A 3 9.05 6.40 6.45
CA VAL A 3 9.90 5.21 6.35
C VAL A 3 10.23 4.86 4.91
N VAL A 4 9.36 5.29 3.98
CA VAL A 4 9.55 5.21 2.54
C VAL A 4 9.45 6.61 1.97
N ARG A 5 10.33 6.95 1.01
CA ARG A 5 10.22 8.21 0.28
C ARG A 5 8.97 8.17 -0.60
N ALA A 6 8.09 9.14 -0.43
CA ALA A 6 6.84 9.24 -1.17
C ALA A 6 6.60 10.69 -1.60
N THR A 7 6.25 10.85 -2.86
CA THR A 7 5.73 12.10 -3.44
C THR A 7 4.22 12.22 -3.21
N SER A 8 3.63 13.37 -3.53
CA SER A 8 2.16 13.53 -3.51
C SER A 8 1.45 12.54 -4.44
N SER A 9 2.03 12.26 -5.62
CA SER A 9 1.51 11.26 -6.55
C SER A 9 1.58 9.84 -5.99
N ASP A 10 2.63 9.50 -5.23
CA ASP A 10 2.74 8.19 -4.59
C ASP A 10 1.70 8.01 -3.48
N ILE A 11 1.41 9.08 -2.73
CA ILE A 11 0.35 9.09 -1.72
C ILE A 11 -1.00 8.85 -2.39
N ASP A 12 -1.27 9.52 -3.51
CA ASP A 12 -2.49 9.32 -4.28
C ASP A 12 -2.58 7.91 -4.85
N LEU A 13 -1.48 7.34 -5.34
CA LEU A 13 -1.43 5.97 -5.86
C LEU A 13 -1.67 4.94 -4.75
N MET A 14 -1.02 5.12 -3.60
CA MET A 14 -1.22 4.28 -2.42
C MET A 14 -2.67 4.37 -1.91
N ALA A 15 -3.25 5.57 -1.88
CA ALA A 15 -4.64 5.76 -1.46
C ALA A 15 -5.64 5.03 -2.38
N ARG A 16 -5.41 5.04 -3.69
CA ARG A 16 -6.20 4.28 -4.66
C ARG A 16 -6.11 2.77 -4.40
N LEU A 17 -4.89 2.28 -4.15
CA LEU A 17 -4.67 0.88 -3.80
C LEU A 17 -5.45 0.48 -2.56
N LEU A 18 -5.33 1.24 -1.47
CA LEU A 18 -6.00 0.94 -0.20
C LEU A 18 -7.52 0.81 -0.37
N ARG A 19 -8.11 1.71 -1.17
CA ARG A 19 -9.54 1.63 -1.48
C ARG A 19 -9.86 0.39 -2.30
N ALA A 20 -9.14 0.17 -3.38
CA ALA A 20 -9.43 -0.92 -4.30
C ALA A 20 -9.30 -2.30 -3.64
N GLU A 21 -8.35 -2.47 -2.72
CA GLU A 21 -8.07 -3.75 -2.06
C GLU A 21 -8.89 -3.98 -0.77
N ALA A 22 -9.25 -2.91 -0.04
CA ALA A 22 -9.75 -3.06 1.33
C ALA A 22 -10.84 -2.06 1.73
N GLU A 23 -11.55 -1.44 0.77
CA GLU A 23 -12.68 -0.57 1.11
C GLU A 23 -13.77 -1.30 1.91
N GLY A 24 -14.08 -2.56 1.56
CA GLY A 24 -15.06 -3.40 2.26
C GLY A 24 -14.66 -3.78 3.69
N GLU A 25 -13.36 -3.93 3.96
CA GLU A 25 -12.78 -4.27 5.27
C GLU A 25 -12.70 -3.05 6.23
N GLY A 26 -13.08 -1.88 5.73
CA GLY A 26 -13.06 -0.62 6.46
C GLY A 26 -11.64 -0.08 6.72
N ARG A 27 -11.58 0.99 7.52
CA ARG A 27 -10.34 1.76 7.75
C ARG A 27 -9.20 0.92 8.31
N ARG A 28 -9.52 -0.10 9.11
CA ARG A 28 -8.51 -0.99 9.69
C ARG A 28 -7.93 -1.93 8.65
N GLY A 29 -8.76 -2.56 7.81
CA GLY A 29 -8.30 -3.40 6.70
C GLY A 29 -7.39 -2.64 5.74
N MET A 30 -7.77 -1.42 5.38
CA MET A 30 -6.93 -0.53 4.55
C MET A 30 -5.54 -0.27 5.18
N LEU A 31 -5.47 -0.05 6.49
CA LEU A 31 -4.18 0.12 7.18
C LEU A 31 -3.36 -1.18 7.16
N LEU A 32 -4.01 -2.35 7.29
CA LEU A 32 -3.32 -3.63 7.25
C LEU A 32 -2.73 -3.92 5.87
N VAL A 33 -3.50 -3.74 4.79
CA VAL A 33 -3.01 -3.88 3.40
C VAL A 33 -1.85 -2.93 3.15
N GLY A 34 -1.95 -1.68 3.60
CA GLY A 34 -0.87 -0.73 3.44
C GLY A 34 0.39 -1.09 4.23
N ASN A 35 0.26 -1.67 5.43
CA ASN A 35 1.41 -2.20 6.16
C ASN A 35 2.11 -3.31 5.38
N VAL A 36 1.35 -4.21 4.77
CA VAL A 36 1.90 -5.29 3.93
C VAL A 36 2.72 -4.69 2.79
N GLY A 37 2.16 -3.73 2.06
CA GLY A 37 2.89 -3.03 1.00
C GLY A 37 4.20 -2.39 1.48
N ILE A 38 4.13 -1.58 2.53
CA ILE A 38 5.33 -0.93 3.09
C ILE A 38 6.34 -1.95 3.61
N ASN A 39 5.89 -3.09 4.16
CA ASN A 39 6.77 -4.16 4.58
C ASN A 39 7.47 -4.83 3.39
N ARG A 40 6.81 -5.02 2.24
CA ARG A 40 7.43 -5.53 1.00
C ARG A 40 8.61 -4.65 0.56
N LEU A 41 8.42 -3.32 0.58
CA LEU A 41 9.48 -2.34 0.26
C LEU A 41 10.66 -2.39 1.24
N ARG A 42 10.39 -2.71 2.51
CA ARG A 42 11.43 -2.78 3.55
C ARG A 42 12.15 -4.13 3.61
N ALA A 43 11.45 -5.22 3.30
CA ALA A 43 11.96 -6.58 3.49
C ALA A 43 13.12 -6.91 2.54
N ASN A 44 13.06 -6.44 1.29
CA ASN A 44 14.10 -6.66 0.27
C ASN A 44 14.59 -8.13 0.24
N CYS A 45 13.66 -9.09 0.32
CA CYS A 45 13.91 -10.54 0.26
C CYS A 45 13.68 -11.08 -1.17
N SER A 46 13.88 -12.39 -1.38
CA SER A 46 13.71 -13.11 -2.66
C SER A 46 12.65 -12.51 -3.58
N ASP A 47 11.41 -12.43 -3.10
CA ASP A 47 10.24 -12.10 -3.91
C ASP A 47 10.01 -10.58 -4.07
N PHE A 48 10.70 -9.78 -3.25
CA PHE A 48 10.57 -8.31 -3.19
C PHE A 48 11.92 -7.61 -3.41
N LYS A 49 12.84 -8.28 -4.09
CA LYS A 49 14.21 -7.81 -4.29
C LYS A 49 14.21 -6.59 -5.21
N GLY A 50 14.80 -5.49 -4.73
CA GLY A 50 14.93 -4.27 -5.55
C GLY A 50 13.69 -3.37 -5.59
N LEU A 51 12.64 -3.68 -4.83
CA LEU A 51 11.51 -2.76 -4.66
C LEU A 51 11.93 -1.59 -3.75
N ARG A 52 12.06 -0.40 -4.35
CA ARG A 52 12.52 0.81 -3.63
C ARG A 52 11.47 1.93 -3.63
N THR A 53 10.46 1.84 -4.48
CA THR A 53 9.46 2.89 -4.68
C THR A 53 8.04 2.33 -4.63
N ILE A 54 7.09 3.18 -4.23
CA ILE A 54 5.66 2.80 -4.15
C ILE A 54 5.12 2.32 -5.51
N PRO A 55 5.41 2.99 -6.65
CA PRO A 55 4.97 2.49 -7.96
C PRO A 55 5.53 1.11 -8.28
N GLN A 56 6.81 0.83 -7.99
CA GLN A 56 7.39 -0.50 -8.22
C GLN A 56 6.68 -1.59 -7.43
N MET A 57 6.29 -1.31 -6.19
CA MET A 57 5.53 -2.24 -5.36
C MET A 57 4.12 -2.47 -5.90
N ILE A 58 3.43 -1.41 -6.34
CA ILE A 58 2.05 -1.48 -6.83
C ILE A 58 1.97 -2.18 -8.18
N TYR A 59 2.89 -1.87 -9.08
CA TYR A 59 2.93 -2.40 -10.44
C TYR A 59 3.80 -3.65 -10.57
N GLN A 60 4.25 -4.25 -9.45
CA GLN A 60 4.87 -5.56 -9.49
C GLN A 60 3.88 -6.57 -10.07
N GLU A 61 4.36 -7.40 -10.99
CA GLU A 61 3.55 -8.41 -11.65
C GLU A 61 2.89 -9.34 -10.62
N HIS A 62 1.57 -9.55 -10.76
CA HIS A 62 0.74 -10.35 -9.84
C HIS A 62 0.72 -9.90 -8.37
N ALA A 63 1.16 -8.68 -8.04
CA ALA A 63 1.19 -8.21 -6.64
C ALA A 63 -0.16 -7.74 -6.10
N PHE A 64 -0.99 -7.14 -6.97
CA PHE A 64 -2.30 -6.58 -6.63
C PHE A 64 -3.26 -6.73 -7.80
N GLU A 65 -4.40 -7.38 -7.57
CA GLU A 65 -5.44 -7.55 -8.60
C GLU A 65 -6.11 -6.21 -8.92
N ALA A 66 -6.18 -5.29 -7.94
CA ALA A 66 -6.75 -3.95 -8.10
C ALA A 66 -6.25 -3.20 -9.34
N VAL A 67 -4.98 -3.35 -9.71
CA VAL A 67 -4.35 -2.61 -10.82
C VAL A 67 -4.97 -2.96 -12.19
N THR A 68 -5.55 -4.15 -12.30
CA THR A 68 -6.23 -4.61 -13.53
C THR A 68 -7.65 -4.05 -13.66
N HIS A 69 -8.24 -3.56 -12.57
CA HIS A 69 -9.60 -3.04 -12.55
C HIS A 69 -9.63 -1.52 -12.71
N GLY A 70 -10.57 -1.02 -13.53
CA GLY A 70 -10.78 0.43 -13.73
C GLY A 70 -11.05 1.20 -12.44
N TYR A 71 -11.54 0.53 -11.39
CA TYR A 71 -11.80 1.12 -10.08
C TYR A 71 -10.55 1.75 -9.42
N PHE A 72 -9.38 1.15 -9.65
CA PHE A 72 -8.12 1.64 -9.13
C PHE A 72 -7.74 3.03 -9.69
N TYR A 73 -8.09 3.32 -10.94
CA TYR A 73 -7.69 4.56 -11.61
C TYR A 73 -8.57 5.76 -11.25
N GLN A 74 -9.66 5.56 -10.52
CA GLN A 74 -10.49 6.65 -10.03
C GLN A 74 -9.74 7.53 -9.01
N ARG A 75 -10.14 8.80 -8.90
CA ARG A 75 -9.53 9.78 -8.00
C ARG A 75 -9.45 9.28 -6.54
N ALA A 76 -8.31 9.49 -5.90
CA ALA A 76 -8.11 9.21 -4.47
C ALA A 76 -8.89 10.22 -3.59
N ARG A 77 -9.61 9.76 -2.56
CA ARG A 77 -10.29 10.63 -1.61
C ARG A 77 -9.35 10.97 -0.44
N GLU A 78 -9.60 12.10 0.23
CA GLU A 78 -8.72 12.58 1.30
C GLU A 78 -8.68 11.64 2.52
N THR A 79 -9.76 10.88 2.75
CA THR A 79 -9.84 9.83 3.77
C THR A 79 -8.78 8.76 3.56
N GLU A 80 -8.68 8.21 2.35
CA GLU A 80 -7.69 7.16 2.03
C GLU A 80 -6.27 7.73 1.95
N LYS A 81 -6.09 8.97 1.45
CA LYS A 81 -4.78 9.63 1.49
C LYS A 81 -4.24 9.79 2.91
N THR A 82 -5.13 10.08 3.86
CA THR A 82 -4.76 10.15 5.27
C THR A 82 -4.26 8.79 5.77
N LEU A 83 -4.93 7.69 5.42
CA LEU A 83 -4.47 6.34 5.77
C LEU A 83 -3.16 5.96 5.08
N ALA A 84 -3.01 6.30 3.80
CA ALA A 84 -1.79 6.09 3.05
C ALA A 84 -0.59 6.79 3.68
N ARG A 85 -0.75 8.07 4.08
CA ARG A 85 0.29 8.82 4.80
C ARG A 85 0.71 8.13 6.09
N ARG A 86 -0.22 7.58 6.86
CA ARG A 86 0.07 6.83 8.10
C ARG A 86 0.93 5.59 7.84
N ASN A 87 0.57 4.81 6.82
CA ASN A 87 1.36 3.64 6.42
C ASN A 87 2.77 4.03 5.92
N ILE A 88 2.86 5.06 5.08
CA ILE A 88 4.13 5.60 4.57
C ILE A 88 5.02 6.13 5.71
N ASN A 89 4.40 6.73 6.73
CA ASN A 89 5.06 7.15 7.96
C ASN A 89 5.53 5.99 8.84
N GLY A 90 5.18 4.75 8.50
CA GLY A 90 5.63 3.54 9.16
C GLY A 90 4.78 3.12 10.35
N GLU A 91 3.55 3.61 10.47
CA GLU A 91 2.60 3.04 11.42
C GLU A 91 2.38 1.57 11.11
N ARG A 92 2.35 0.72 12.13
CA ARG A 92 2.22 -0.73 11.99
C ARG A 92 1.18 -1.24 12.97
N PHE A 93 0.30 -2.10 12.47
CA PHE A 93 -0.86 -2.60 13.18
C PHE A 93 -0.88 -4.13 13.15
N TRP A 94 -1.29 -4.74 14.26
CA TRP A 94 -1.56 -6.17 14.32
C TRP A 94 -2.88 -6.50 13.59
N PRO A 95 -2.95 -7.57 12.77
CA PRO A 95 -1.95 -8.65 12.57
C PRO A 95 -0.84 -8.37 11.53
N ALA A 96 -1.00 -7.38 10.65
CA ALA A 96 -0.09 -7.13 9.53
C ALA A 96 1.25 -6.44 9.89
N LYS A 97 1.70 -6.54 11.14
CA LYS A 97 2.89 -5.81 11.63
C LYS A 97 4.15 -6.20 10.87
N PHE A 98 4.26 -7.49 10.52
CA PHE A 98 5.40 -8.07 9.78
C PHE A 98 4.97 -8.86 8.54
N SER A 99 3.66 -8.87 8.25
CA SER A 99 3.13 -9.62 7.10
C SER A 99 3.63 -9.02 5.78
N LEU A 100 3.97 -9.90 4.85
CA LEU A 100 4.35 -9.58 3.47
C LEU A 100 3.26 -10.01 2.46
N TRP A 101 2.30 -10.81 2.91
CA TRP A 101 1.22 -11.37 2.12
C TRP A 101 -0.10 -11.29 2.89
N TYR A 102 -1.21 -11.24 2.16
CA TYR A 102 -2.58 -11.36 2.66
C TYR A 102 -3.41 -12.06 1.57
N PHE A 103 -4.55 -12.63 1.97
CA PHE A 103 -5.50 -13.36 1.14
C PHE A 103 -6.92 -13.17 1.69
#